data_AF-A0A3B0YAJ4-F1
#
_entry.id   AF-A0A3B0YAJ4-F1
#
_cell.length_a   1.000
_cell.length_b   1.000
_cell.length_c   1.000
_cell.angle_alpha   90.00
_cell.angle_beta   90.00
_cell.angle_gamma   90.00
#
_symmetry.space_group_name_H-M   'P 1'
#
loop_
_entity.id
_entity.type
_entity.pdbx_description
1 polymer ?
#
loop_
_entity_poly.entity_id
_entity_poly.type
_entity_poly.pdbx_seq_one_letter_code
_entity_poly.pdbx_strand_id
1 'polypeptide(L)'
;MMKKLIVLPVMLIWAQVFAASDIKDDPGYQYQPNSYCGACHQEQLKDYSRSMMGKTPHDKVFRQFYLGLNAKGEKDGMGYKGFHPDEPGDCANCHTSDVVLNEDREVDLMEAIDKGSQGISCDFCHTVANVKVIYDPDTGRYDTDINHIVTRARGDTRHGPYADAVSPAHKTVLSPIVTKTGMVPAGGFNADHEQFNTRIPPRETDHSNFHFAL
;
A
#
# COMPACT_ATOMS: atom_id res chain seq x y z
N MET A 1 -24.91 19.72 62.68
CA MET A 1 -23.61 19.37 62.06
C MET A 1 -23.78 18.07 61.29
N MET A 2 -23.18 18.00 60.09
CA MET A 2 -22.91 16.80 59.25
C MET A 2 -24.14 16.16 58.56
N LYS A 3 -24.10 15.74 57.29
CA LYS A 3 -23.06 15.73 56.24
C LYS A 3 -23.83 15.67 54.89
N LYS A 4 -23.56 16.60 53.96
CA LYS A 4 -24.07 16.50 52.58
C LYS A 4 -23.29 15.39 51.87
N LEU A 5 -23.98 14.36 51.39
CA LEU A 5 -23.42 13.35 50.49
C LEU A 5 -23.24 14.02 49.11
N ILE A 6 -22.00 14.20 48.69
CA ILE A 6 -21.66 14.60 47.32
C ILE A 6 -21.44 13.30 46.55
N VAL A 7 -22.35 12.97 45.65
CA VAL A 7 -22.18 11.89 44.67
C VAL A 7 -21.41 12.49 43.50
N LEU A 8 -20.11 12.19 43.39
CA LEU A 8 -19.33 12.51 42.20
C LEU A 8 -19.67 11.49 41.10
N PRO A 9 -20.04 11.92 39.88
CA PRO A 9 -20.14 11.00 38.76
C PRO A 9 -18.73 10.55 38.38
N VAL A 10 -18.45 9.26 38.54
CA VAL A 10 -17.26 8.61 37.96
C VAL A 10 -17.47 8.61 36.45
N MET A 11 -16.93 9.61 35.77
CA MET A 11 -16.71 9.54 34.32
C MET A 11 -15.67 8.45 34.09
N LEU A 12 -16.14 7.25 33.76
CA LEU A 12 -15.35 6.21 33.13
C LEU A 12 -14.92 6.75 31.76
N ILE A 13 -13.76 7.39 31.72
CA ILE A 13 -13.05 7.67 30.47
C ILE A 13 -12.64 6.30 29.93
N TRP A 14 -13.43 5.79 28.98
CA TRP A 14 -13.00 4.70 28.12
C TRP A 14 -11.87 5.25 27.23
N ALA A 15 -10.65 5.24 27.76
CA ALA A 15 -9.49 5.31 26.91
C ALA A 15 -9.54 4.04 26.04
N GLN A 16 -9.98 4.20 24.79
CA GLN A 16 -9.70 3.18 23.77
C GLN A 16 -8.19 3.19 23.57
N VAL A 17 -7.50 2.45 24.43
CA VAL A 17 -6.12 2.04 24.20
C VAL A 17 -6.19 1.06 23.05
N PHE A 18 -6.18 1.57 21.82
CA PHE A 18 -5.60 0.80 20.73
C PHE A 18 -4.16 0.60 21.16
N ALA A 19 -3.87 -0.59 21.71
CA ALA A 19 -2.51 -0.99 21.93
C ALA A 19 -1.79 -0.76 20.61
N ALA A 20 -0.84 0.18 20.58
CA ALA A 20 0.18 0.18 19.56
C ALA A 20 0.78 -1.22 19.68
N SER A 21 0.44 -2.10 18.74
CA SER A 21 1.19 -3.34 18.60
C SER A 21 2.64 -2.93 18.48
N ASP A 22 3.53 -3.57 19.23
CA ASP A 22 4.97 -3.42 19.06
C ASP A 22 5.32 -3.93 17.66
N ILE A 23 5.06 -3.10 16.65
CA ILE A 23 5.32 -3.37 15.24
C ILE A 23 6.85 -3.31 15.11
N LYS A 24 7.46 -4.49 15.17
CA LYS A 24 8.88 -4.64 14.92
C LYS A 24 9.10 -4.71 13.41
N ASP A 25 9.56 -3.62 12.82
CA ASP A 25 10.11 -3.63 11.47
C ASP A 25 11.54 -4.19 11.51
N ASP A 26 11.87 -5.05 10.54
CA ASP A 26 13.23 -5.51 10.31
C ASP A 26 13.84 -4.71 9.13
N PRO A 27 14.77 -3.77 9.38
CA PRO A 27 15.37 -2.97 8.32
C PRO A 27 16.25 -3.79 7.38
N GLY A 28 16.76 -4.95 7.80
CA GLY A 28 17.56 -5.85 6.97
C GLY A 28 16.73 -6.78 6.08
N TYR A 29 15.41 -6.80 6.26
CA TYR A 29 14.53 -7.70 5.55
C TYR A 29 14.46 -7.38 4.05
N GLN A 30 14.64 -8.42 3.24
CA GLN A 30 14.45 -8.38 1.80
C GLN A 30 13.08 -8.93 1.45
N TYR A 31 12.32 -8.19 0.64
CA TYR A 31 11.01 -8.64 0.17
C TYR A 31 11.12 -9.98 -0.55
N GLN A 32 10.25 -10.91 -0.18
CA GLN A 32 10.18 -12.22 -0.79
C GLN A 32 9.62 -12.12 -2.21
N PRO A 33 10.04 -13.01 -3.12
CA PRO A 33 9.42 -13.11 -4.42
C PRO A 33 7.95 -13.56 -4.27
N ASN A 34 7.06 -13.10 -5.13
CA ASN A 34 5.64 -13.50 -5.14
C ASN A 34 5.48 -15.02 -5.30
N SER A 35 6.46 -15.71 -5.91
CA SER A 35 6.51 -17.17 -6.00
C SER A 35 6.67 -17.87 -4.65
N TYR A 36 7.29 -17.23 -3.65
CA TYR A 36 7.35 -17.72 -2.28
C TYR A 36 5.94 -17.85 -1.70
N CYS A 37 5.13 -16.80 -1.83
CA CYS A 37 3.72 -16.82 -1.41
C CYS A 37 2.91 -17.82 -2.23
N GLY A 38 3.13 -17.86 -3.55
CA GLY A 38 2.45 -18.77 -4.47
C GLY A 38 2.71 -20.26 -4.25
N ALA A 39 3.75 -20.64 -3.49
CA ALA A 39 3.99 -22.03 -3.12
C ALA A 39 2.83 -22.63 -2.30
N CYS A 40 2.13 -21.79 -1.52
CA CYS A 40 0.95 -22.18 -0.74
C CYS A 40 -0.34 -21.44 -1.14
N HIS A 41 -0.23 -20.28 -1.81
CA HIS A 41 -1.34 -19.42 -2.20
C HIS A 41 -1.47 -19.31 -3.72
N GLN A 42 -1.66 -20.45 -4.40
CA GLN A 42 -1.60 -20.52 -5.86
C GLN A 42 -2.71 -19.71 -6.53
N GLU A 43 -3.92 -19.74 -5.97
CA GLU A 43 -5.07 -18.99 -6.49
C GLU A 43 -4.87 -17.49 -6.36
N GLN A 44 -4.41 -17.03 -5.19
CA GLN A 44 -4.13 -15.62 -4.94
C GLN A 44 -2.99 -15.12 -5.85
N LEU A 45 -1.93 -15.91 -6.05
CA LEU A 45 -0.87 -15.55 -7.00
C LEU A 45 -1.40 -15.48 -8.45
N LYS A 46 -2.29 -16.40 -8.83
CA LYS A 46 -2.94 -16.39 -10.15
C LYS A 46 -3.85 -15.18 -10.33
N ASP A 47 -4.55 -14.74 -9.30
CA ASP A 47 -5.39 -13.54 -9.37
C ASP A 47 -4.55 -12.27 -9.39
N TYR A 48 -3.54 -12.20 -8.52
CA TYR A 48 -2.55 -11.13 -8.50
C TYR A 48 -1.89 -10.92 -9.87
N SER A 49 -1.35 -11.98 -10.48
CA SER A 49 -0.68 -11.90 -11.78
C SER A 49 -1.60 -11.47 -12.93
N ARG A 50 -2.92 -11.63 -12.78
CA ARG A 50 -3.92 -11.16 -13.73
C ARG A 50 -4.43 -9.75 -13.44
N SER A 51 -4.30 -9.27 -12.21
CA SER A 51 -4.71 -7.94 -11.76
C SER A 51 -3.80 -6.82 -12.31
N MET A 52 -4.21 -5.57 -12.12
CA MET A 52 -3.35 -4.43 -12.43
C MET A 52 -2.19 -4.32 -11.44
N MET A 53 -2.34 -4.71 -10.17
CA MET A 53 -1.27 -4.64 -9.16
C MET A 53 -0.01 -5.40 -9.60
N GLY A 54 -0.18 -6.59 -10.18
CA GLY A 54 0.93 -7.41 -10.68
C GLY A 54 1.42 -7.03 -12.08
N LYS A 55 0.70 -6.18 -12.80
CA LYS A 55 1.06 -5.72 -14.15
C LYS A 55 1.56 -4.28 -14.19
N THR A 56 1.32 -3.52 -13.13
CA THR A 56 1.42 -2.07 -13.12
C THR A 56 2.76 -1.51 -13.59
N PRO A 57 3.96 -2.05 -13.21
CA PRO A 57 5.22 -1.55 -13.75
C PRO A 57 5.39 -1.78 -15.27
N HIS A 58 4.66 -2.73 -15.83
CA HIS A 58 4.82 -3.19 -17.22
C HIS A 58 3.60 -2.88 -18.10
N ASP A 59 2.58 -2.23 -17.55
CA ASP A 59 1.40 -1.88 -18.32
C ASP A 59 1.75 -0.86 -19.42
N LYS A 60 1.31 -1.15 -20.65
CA LYS A 60 1.68 -0.35 -21.82
C LYS A 60 1.07 1.05 -21.80
N VAL A 61 -0.15 1.17 -21.27
CA VAL A 61 -0.85 2.45 -21.19
C VAL A 61 -0.17 3.32 -20.15
N PHE A 62 0.10 2.77 -18.97
CA PHE A 62 0.85 3.47 -17.93
C PHE A 62 2.25 3.90 -18.41
N ARG A 63 2.99 2.99 -19.06
CA ARG A 63 4.32 3.33 -19.59
C ARG A 63 4.27 4.40 -20.68
N GLN A 64 3.20 4.50 -21.44
CA GLN A 64 3.00 5.62 -22.37
C GLN A 64 2.92 6.95 -21.62
N PHE A 65 2.13 7.03 -20.54
CA PHE A 65 2.06 8.24 -19.70
C PHE A 65 3.37 8.55 -18.98
N TYR A 66 4.08 7.53 -18.49
CA TYR A 66 5.34 7.75 -17.77
C TYR A 66 6.48 8.13 -18.73
N LEU A 67 6.76 7.30 -19.73
CA LEU A 67 7.92 7.45 -20.62
C LEU A 67 7.68 8.44 -21.77
N GLY A 68 6.44 8.90 -21.98
CA GLY A 68 6.06 9.72 -23.13
C GLY A 68 6.20 8.94 -24.44
N LEU A 69 5.51 7.80 -24.53
CA LEU A 69 5.51 6.93 -25.71
C LEU A 69 4.20 7.07 -26.48
N ASN A 70 4.27 7.05 -27.81
CA ASN A 70 3.09 6.96 -28.66
C ASN A 70 2.50 5.53 -28.69
N ALA A 71 1.40 5.34 -29.41
CA ALA A 71 0.73 4.03 -29.59
C ALA A 71 1.61 2.94 -30.23
N LYS A 72 2.75 3.30 -30.85
CA LYS A 72 3.75 2.38 -31.41
C LYS A 72 4.88 2.06 -30.43
N GLY A 73 4.91 2.69 -29.26
CA GLY A 73 5.98 2.54 -28.26
C GLY A 73 7.21 3.40 -28.53
N GLU A 74 7.12 4.39 -29.42
CA GLU A 74 8.20 5.32 -29.74
C GLU A 74 8.07 6.58 -28.88
N LYS A 75 9.19 7.19 -28.48
CA LYS A 75 9.15 8.47 -27.74
C LYS A 75 8.45 9.54 -28.57
N ASP A 76 7.41 10.16 -28.02
CA ASP A 76 6.71 11.30 -28.61
C ASP A 76 6.76 12.55 -27.72
N GLY A 77 7.33 12.43 -26.51
CA GLY A 77 7.47 13.52 -25.55
C GLY A 77 6.19 13.82 -24.76
N MET A 78 5.09 13.12 -25.02
CA MET A 78 3.81 13.33 -24.34
C MET A 78 3.66 12.38 -23.14
N GLY A 79 4.48 12.61 -22.11
CA GLY A 79 4.44 11.89 -20.84
C GLY A 79 5.38 12.49 -19.81
N TYR A 80 5.36 12.00 -18.57
CA TYR A 80 6.10 12.60 -17.45
C TYR A 80 7.57 12.81 -17.77
N LYS A 81 8.29 11.77 -18.22
CA LYS A 81 9.72 11.86 -18.59
C LYS A 81 9.99 12.71 -19.83
N GLY A 82 8.98 13.01 -20.64
CA GLY A 82 9.08 13.95 -21.75
C GLY A 82 9.20 15.40 -21.28
N PHE A 83 8.50 15.74 -20.19
CA PHE A 83 8.53 17.07 -19.57
C PHE A 83 9.57 17.17 -18.44
N HIS A 84 9.86 16.07 -17.76
CA HIS A 84 10.71 15.97 -16.57
C HIS A 84 11.77 14.86 -16.77
N PRO A 85 12.75 15.05 -17.68
CA PRO A 85 13.70 13.99 -18.03
C PRO A 85 14.60 13.58 -16.86
N ASP A 86 14.94 14.51 -15.98
CA ASP A 86 15.91 14.32 -14.89
C ASP A 86 15.27 14.13 -13.51
N GLU A 87 13.94 14.16 -13.42
CA GLU A 87 13.21 13.95 -12.17
C GLU A 87 12.68 12.51 -12.09
N PRO A 88 12.77 11.84 -10.93
CA PRO A 88 12.24 10.49 -10.74
C PRO A 88 10.70 10.46 -10.80
N GLY A 89 10.07 11.51 -10.26
CA GLY A 89 8.64 11.59 -10.02
C GLY A 89 8.19 10.71 -8.85
N ASP A 90 6.89 10.74 -8.57
CA ASP A 90 6.25 9.96 -7.51
C ASP A 90 5.64 8.65 -8.03
N CYS A 91 5.77 8.35 -9.33
CA CYS A 91 5.10 7.21 -9.97
C CYS A 91 5.54 5.87 -9.36
N ALA A 92 6.81 5.76 -8.97
CA ALA A 92 7.35 4.56 -8.35
C ALA A 92 6.75 4.28 -6.96
N ASN A 93 6.28 5.31 -6.24
CA ASN A 93 5.68 5.17 -4.91
C ASN A 93 4.47 4.23 -4.97
N CYS A 94 3.73 4.22 -6.07
CA CYS A 94 2.53 3.40 -6.22
C CYS A 94 2.73 2.20 -7.15
N HIS A 95 3.62 2.31 -8.13
CA HIS A 95 3.76 1.30 -9.18
C HIS A 95 4.89 0.30 -8.92
N THR A 96 5.80 0.61 -7.99
CA THR A 96 6.97 -0.22 -7.62
C THR A 96 7.32 -0.03 -6.15
N SER A 97 6.31 -0.05 -5.28
CA SER A 97 6.41 0.34 -3.86
C SER A 97 7.40 -0.50 -3.06
N ASP A 98 7.60 -1.75 -3.47
CA ASP A 98 8.56 -2.68 -2.87
C ASP A 98 10.01 -2.16 -2.96
N VAL A 99 10.37 -1.50 -4.06
CA VAL A 99 11.71 -0.92 -4.25
C VAL A 99 11.83 0.43 -3.55
N VAL A 100 10.85 1.32 -3.71
CA VAL A 100 10.89 2.68 -3.11
C VAL A 100 11.13 2.62 -1.61
N LEU A 101 10.37 1.78 -0.90
CA LEU A 101 10.50 1.65 0.55
C LEU A 101 11.83 1.01 0.98
N ASN A 102 12.45 0.18 0.14
CA ASN A 102 13.78 -0.36 0.43
C ASN A 102 14.88 0.68 0.22
N GLU A 103 14.67 1.61 -0.70
CA GLU A 103 15.61 2.69 -1.00
C GLU A 103 15.47 3.88 -0.04
N ASP A 104 14.31 4.02 0.64
CA ASP A 104 14.00 5.11 1.58
C ASP A 104 14.15 6.50 0.94
N ARG A 105 13.78 6.59 -0.34
CA ARG A 105 13.78 7.81 -1.17
C ARG A 105 12.88 7.63 -2.40
N GLU A 106 12.62 8.71 -3.11
CA GLU A 106 12.07 8.64 -4.46
C GLU A 106 13.03 7.91 -5.43
N VAL A 107 12.46 7.10 -6.31
CA VAL A 107 13.18 6.28 -7.29
C VAL A 107 12.51 6.46 -8.65
N ASP A 108 13.29 6.62 -9.71
CA ASP A 108 12.73 6.60 -11.07
C ASP A 108 12.07 5.22 -11.32
N LEU A 109 10.89 5.21 -11.93
CA LEU A 109 10.14 3.97 -12.15
C LEU A 109 10.97 2.94 -12.93
N MET A 110 11.74 3.37 -13.94
CA MET A 110 12.55 2.44 -14.72
C MET A 110 13.72 1.91 -13.91
N GLU A 111 14.34 2.73 -13.07
CA GLU A 111 15.34 2.28 -12.11
C GLU A 111 14.75 1.22 -11.16
N ALA A 112 13.54 1.44 -10.64
CA ALA A 112 12.87 0.50 -9.75
C ALA A 112 12.54 -0.84 -10.45
N ILE A 113 12.12 -0.78 -11.72
CA ILE A 113 11.91 -1.97 -12.55
C ILE A 113 13.22 -2.74 -12.77
N ASP A 114 14.31 -2.03 -13.10
CA ASP A 114 15.63 -2.64 -13.35
C ASP A 114 16.21 -3.27 -12.08
N LYS A 115 15.87 -2.72 -10.90
CA LYS A 115 16.18 -3.32 -9.59
C LYS A 115 15.34 -4.56 -9.27
N GLY A 116 14.42 -4.96 -10.15
CA GLY A 116 13.63 -6.18 -10.02
C GLY A 116 12.34 -6.00 -9.22
N SER A 117 11.76 -4.80 -9.22
CA SER A 117 10.43 -4.59 -8.63
C SER A 117 9.43 -5.61 -9.16
N GLN A 118 8.62 -6.11 -8.25
CA GLN A 118 7.53 -7.04 -8.55
C GLN A 118 6.20 -6.31 -8.70
N GLY A 119 6.20 -4.98 -8.73
CA GLY A 119 5.02 -4.13 -8.66
C GLY A 119 4.52 -3.96 -7.23
N ILE A 120 3.21 -4.00 -7.04
CA ILE A 120 2.57 -3.95 -5.72
C ILE A 120 2.59 -5.37 -5.13
N SER A 121 3.76 -5.81 -4.66
CA SER A 121 4.00 -7.23 -4.32
C SER A 121 3.17 -7.74 -3.15
N CYS A 122 2.94 -9.06 -3.10
CA CYS A 122 2.25 -9.71 -1.98
C CYS A 122 2.93 -9.37 -0.65
N ASP A 123 4.26 -9.44 -0.63
CA ASP A 123 5.05 -9.25 0.58
C ASP A 123 5.10 -7.78 1.01
N PHE A 124 5.11 -6.83 0.07
CA PHE A 124 4.93 -5.42 0.38
C PHE A 124 3.56 -5.19 1.05
N CYS A 125 2.47 -5.53 0.38
CA CYS A 125 1.12 -5.27 0.90
C CYS A 125 0.87 -5.93 2.27
N HIS A 126 1.35 -7.15 2.46
CA HIS A 126 1.15 -7.90 3.71
C HIS A 126 2.16 -7.55 4.82
N THR A 127 3.14 -6.68 4.56
CA THR A 127 4.00 -6.10 5.61
C THR A 127 3.61 -4.67 5.97
N VAL A 128 2.61 -4.07 5.30
CA VAL A 128 2.03 -2.79 5.71
C VAL A 128 1.23 -2.98 7.01
N ALA A 129 1.69 -2.31 8.07
CA ALA A 129 1.10 -2.37 9.39
C ALA A 129 0.22 -1.16 9.71
N ASN A 130 0.56 0.00 9.16
CA ASN A 130 -0.25 1.21 9.26
C ASN A 130 -0.11 2.08 8.01
N VAL A 131 -1.16 2.87 7.74
CA VAL A 131 -1.16 3.93 6.73
C VAL A 131 -1.72 5.18 7.39
N LYS A 132 -1.03 6.31 7.26
CA LYS A 132 -1.53 7.62 7.71
C LYS A 132 -1.87 8.49 6.51
N VAL A 133 -2.88 9.33 6.68
CA VAL A 133 -3.23 10.37 5.72
C VAL A 133 -2.68 11.68 6.26
N ILE A 134 -1.75 12.31 5.55
CA ILE A 134 -1.14 13.59 5.93
C ILE A 134 -1.64 14.64 4.95
N TYR A 135 -2.38 15.63 5.45
CA TYR A 135 -2.82 16.79 4.67
C TYR A 135 -1.90 17.97 4.94
N ASP A 136 -1.39 18.59 3.88
CA ASP A 136 -0.67 19.85 3.95
C ASP A 136 -1.63 21.02 3.65
N PRO A 137 -1.97 21.85 4.64
CA PRO A 137 -2.87 22.98 4.45
C PRO A 137 -2.26 24.11 3.61
N ASP A 138 -0.93 24.21 3.51
CA ASP A 138 -0.26 25.28 2.79
C ASP A 138 -0.27 25.03 1.27
N THR A 139 -0.11 23.76 0.87
CA THR A 139 -0.20 23.34 -0.53
C THR A 139 -1.61 22.88 -0.93
N GLY A 140 -2.45 22.56 0.06
CA GLY A 140 -3.80 22.03 -0.14
C GLY A 140 -3.81 20.60 -0.69
N ARG A 141 -2.76 19.82 -0.44
CA ARG A 141 -2.54 18.47 -0.99
C ARG A 141 -2.31 17.43 0.11
N TYR A 142 -2.60 16.17 -0.17
CA TYR A 142 -2.10 15.07 0.68
C TYR A 142 -0.69 14.63 0.30
N ASP A 143 0.06 14.18 1.29
CA ASP A 143 1.35 13.52 1.10
C ASP A 143 1.15 12.16 0.40
N THR A 144 1.84 11.97 -0.73
CA THR A 144 1.80 10.74 -1.52
C THR A 144 3.09 9.92 -1.41
N ASP A 145 4.10 10.39 -0.67
CA ASP A 145 5.33 9.63 -0.45
C ASP A 145 5.08 8.49 0.54
N ILE A 146 5.16 7.26 0.03
CA ILE A 146 4.94 6.07 0.83
C ILE A 146 5.96 5.89 1.96
N ASN A 147 7.16 6.48 1.86
CA ASN A 147 8.12 6.50 2.97
C ASN A 147 7.60 7.33 4.15
N HIS A 148 6.80 8.36 3.86
CA HIS A 148 6.15 9.14 4.89
C HIS A 148 4.89 8.44 5.39
N ILE A 149 4.00 7.98 4.50
CA ILE A 149 2.64 7.57 4.89
C ILE A 149 2.50 6.11 5.32
N VAL A 150 3.43 5.21 4.97
CA VAL A 150 3.36 3.78 5.31
C VAL A 150 4.24 3.44 6.51
N THR A 151 3.67 2.71 7.47
CA THR A 151 4.44 2.01 8.50
C THR A 151 4.54 0.53 8.16
N ARG A 152 5.78 0.03 8.07
CA ARG A 152 6.08 -1.36 7.76
C ARG A 152 6.29 -2.20 9.01
N ALA A 153 6.05 -3.50 8.87
CA ALA A 153 6.34 -4.57 9.81
C ALA A 153 7.03 -5.73 9.08
N ARG A 154 8.17 -5.45 8.45
CA ARG A 154 8.91 -6.47 7.71
C ARG A 154 9.46 -7.55 8.64
N GLY A 155 9.59 -8.77 8.12
CA GLY A 155 10.03 -9.93 8.89
C GLY A 155 9.07 -11.11 8.74
N ASP A 156 8.72 -11.74 9.86
CA ASP A 156 7.92 -12.98 9.91
C ASP A 156 6.40 -12.72 10.03
N THR A 157 5.96 -11.47 10.10
CA THR A 157 4.54 -11.14 10.31
C THR A 157 3.86 -10.76 9.00
N ARG A 158 2.65 -11.30 8.75
CA ARG A 158 1.79 -10.92 7.63
C ARG A 158 0.44 -10.40 8.12
N HIS A 159 0.09 -9.24 7.62
CA HIS A 159 -1.11 -8.47 7.92
C HIS A 159 -2.22 -8.84 6.94
N GLY A 160 -3.28 -9.48 7.41
CA GLY A 160 -4.34 -10.04 6.55
C GLY A 160 -5.76 -9.71 7.04
N PRO A 161 -6.80 -10.07 6.27
CA PRO A 161 -8.17 -9.70 6.60
C PRO A 161 -8.83 -10.56 7.68
N TYR A 162 -8.24 -11.71 8.02
CA TYR A 162 -8.85 -12.67 8.94
C TYR A 162 -8.07 -12.75 10.25
N ALA A 163 -8.79 -12.68 11.37
CA ALA A 163 -8.20 -12.72 12.71
C ALA A 163 -7.80 -14.14 13.15
N ASP A 164 -8.41 -15.14 12.54
CA ASP A 164 -8.23 -16.57 12.80
C ASP A 164 -7.38 -17.27 11.73
N ALA A 165 -6.75 -16.50 10.83
CA ALA A 165 -5.82 -17.06 9.86
C ALA A 165 -4.67 -17.77 10.58
N VAL A 166 -4.38 -19.01 10.20
CA VAL A 166 -3.23 -19.79 10.70
C VAL A 166 -2.33 -20.12 9.53
N SER A 167 -1.03 -19.83 9.65
CA SER A 167 -0.03 -20.15 8.64
C SER A 167 1.11 -20.96 9.26
N PRO A 168 1.61 -22.01 8.58
CA PRO A 168 2.78 -22.76 9.04
C PRO A 168 4.11 -22.04 8.76
N ALA A 169 4.10 -20.97 7.95
CA ALA A 169 5.32 -20.35 7.41
C ALA A 169 5.59 -18.93 7.93
N HIS A 170 4.58 -18.26 8.48
CA HIS A 170 4.69 -16.90 9.00
C HIS A 170 3.62 -16.63 10.05
N LYS A 171 3.83 -15.61 10.89
CA LYS A 171 2.81 -15.11 11.80
C LYS A 171 1.72 -14.37 11.03
N THR A 172 0.50 -14.48 11.49
CA THR A 172 -0.68 -13.81 10.92
C THR A 172 -1.21 -12.79 11.92
N VAL A 173 -1.52 -11.60 11.44
CA VAL A 173 -2.09 -10.51 12.24
C VAL A 173 -3.26 -9.92 11.48
N LEU A 174 -4.38 -9.72 12.17
CA LEU A 174 -5.52 -8.99 11.61
C LEU A 174 -5.10 -7.57 11.26
N SER A 175 -5.35 -7.17 10.03
CA SER A 175 -5.15 -5.80 9.57
C SER A 175 -6.49 -5.09 9.38
N PRO A 176 -6.79 -4.07 10.19
CA PRO A 176 -7.91 -3.17 9.95
C PRO A 176 -7.82 -2.47 8.58
N ILE A 177 -6.62 -2.36 8.00
CA ILE A 177 -6.34 -1.71 6.72
C ILE A 177 -6.77 -2.60 5.56
N VAL A 178 -6.49 -3.90 5.66
CA VAL A 178 -6.88 -4.89 4.64
C VAL A 178 -8.36 -5.27 4.75
N THR A 179 -8.98 -5.12 5.94
CA THR A 179 -10.41 -5.41 6.17
C THR A 179 -11.35 -4.23 5.93
N LYS A 180 -10.88 -2.99 6.17
CA LYS A 180 -11.62 -1.78 5.81
C LYS A 180 -11.19 -1.32 4.43
N THR A 181 -11.88 -0.33 3.86
CA THR A 181 -11.42 0.45 2.70
C THR A 181 -10.06 1.16 2.91
N GLY A 182 -9.30 0.84 3.97
CA GLY A 182 -8.07 1.50 4.40
C GLY A 182 -6.81 1.12 3.62
N MET A 183 -6.81 0.08 2.78
CA MET A 183 -5.70 -0.14 1.84
C MET A 183 -5.79 0.78 0.62
N VAL A 184 -6.99 1.30 0.31
CA VAL A 184 -7.22 2.31 -0.73
C VAL A 184 -6.31 3.54 -0.53
N PRO A 185 -6.18 4.13 0.67
CA PRO A 185 -5.30 5.28 0.90
C PRO A 185 -3.79 5.00 0.88
N ALA A 186 -3.32 3.77 0.69
CA ALA A 186 -1.88 3.49 0.58
C ALA A 186 -1.36 3.90 -0.81
N GLY A 187 -1.12 5.20 -1.00
CA GLY A 187 -0.41 5.80 -2.14
C GLY A 187 -1.21 5.81 -3.46
N GLY A 188 -1.64 4.64 -3.94
CA GLY A 188 -2.24 4.46 -5.26
C GLY A 188 -3.55 5.20 -5.45
N PHE A 189 -4.51 5.04 -4.52
CA PHE A 189 -5.83 5.65 -4.69
C PHE A 189 -6.02 6.97 -3.94
N ASN A 190 -5.14 7.33 -2.99
CA ASN A 190 -5.12 8.70 -2.44
C ASN A 190 -4.65 9.71 -3.51
N ALA A 191 -3.67 9.33 -4.34
CA ALA A 191 -3.30 10.10 -5.52
C ALA A 191 -4.46 10.18 -6.53
N ASP A 192 -5.20 9.08 -6.75
CA ASP A 192 -6.36 9.09 -7.65
C ASP A 192 -7.49 10.01 -7.15
N HIS A 193 -7.74 10.09 -5.83
CA HIS A 193 -8.80 10.93 -5.26
C HIS A 193 -8.56 12.44 -5.48
N GLU A 194 -7.30 12.87 -5.73
CA GLU A 194 -6.94 14.27 -5.97
C GLU A 194 -6.46 14.58 -7.39
N GLN A 195 -5.65 13.72 -8.04
CA GLN A 195 -5.18 13.94 -9.41
C GLN A 195 -6.26 13.66 -10.46
N PHE A 196 -7.21 12.78 -10.14
CA PHE A 196 -8.38 12.51 -10.97
C PHE A 196 -9.64 12.73 -10.14
N ASN A 197 -10.13 13.98 -10.07
CA ASN A 197 -11.53 14.29 -9.76
C ASN A 197 -12.46 13.77 -10.90
N THR A 198 -12.29 12.51 -11.27
CA THR A 198 -13.17 11.77 -12.12
C THR A 198 -14.09 11.02 -11.19
N ARG A 199 -15.40 11.10 -11.45
CA ARG A 199 -16.44 10.27 -10.82
C ARG A 199 -16.28 8.79 -11.20
N ILE A 200 -15.07 8.25 -11.19
CA ILE A 200 -14.83 6.83 -11.31
C ILE A 200 -14.83 6.33 -9.87
N PRO A 201 -15.98 5.83 -9.34
CA PRO A 201 -15.93 5.17 -8.06
C PRO A 201 -14.87 4.07 -8.15
N PRO A 202 -14.03 3.88 -7.12
CA PRO A 202 -13.21 2.69 -7.07
C PRO A 202 -14.16 1.52 -7.27
N ARG A 203 -13.89 0.66 -8.27
CA ARG A 203 -14.52 -0.66 -8.24
C ARG A 203 -13.99 -1.29 -6.96
N GLU A 204 -14.81 -1.29 -5.92
CA GLU A 204 -14.55 -2.05 -4.72
C GLU A 204 -14.25 -3.48 -5.15
N THR A 205 -12.99 -3.87 -5.13
CA THR A 205 -12.64 -5.28 -4.95
C THR A 205 -13.01 -5.58 -3.52
N ASP A 206 -14.28 -5.94 -3.33
CA ASP A 206 -14.77 -6.43 -2.06
C ASP A 206 -14.12 -7.78 -1.78
N HIS A 207 -13.02 -7.72 -1.04
CA HIS A 207 -12.27 -8.91 -0.65
C HIS A 207 -13.09 -9.83 0.28
N SER A 208 -14.24 -9.38 0.80
CA SER A 208 -15.16 -10.22 1.56
C SER A 208 -15.96 -11.21 0.69
N ASN A 209 -15.97 -11.02 -0.63
CA ASN A 209 -16.64 -11.93 -1.59
C ASN A 209 -15.71 -13.03 -2.15
N PHE A 210 -14.44 -13.12 -1.73
CA PHE A 210 -13.61 -14.27 -2.04
C PHE A 210 -14.06 -15.47 -1.19
N HIS A 211 -14.97 -16.27 -1.73
CA HIS A 211 -15.27 -17.58 -1.19
C HIS A 211 -14.18 -18.57 -1.63
N PHE A 212 -13.31 -18.94 -0.69
CA PHE A 212 -12.41 -20.08 -0.88
C PHE A 212 -13.25 -21.37 -0.87
N ALA A 213 -13.35 -22.02 -2.03
CA ALA A 213 -13.77 -23.41 -2.08
C ALA A 213 -12.53 -24.27 -1.80
N LEU A 214 -12.53 -24.95 -0.65
CA LEU A 214 -11.56 -26.00 -0.32
C LEU A 214 -11.71 -27.22 -1.24
#